data_AF-A0A557RW18-F1
#
_entry.id   AF-A0A557RW18-F1
#
_cell.length_a   1.000
_cell.length_b   1.000
_cell.length_c   1.000
_cell.angle_alpha   90.00
_cell.angle_beta   90.00
_cell.angle_gamma   90.00
#
_symmetry.space_group_name_H-M   'P 1'
#
loop_
_entity.id
_entity.type
_entity.pdbx_description
1 polymer ?
#
loop_
_entity_poly.entity_id
_entity_poly.type
_entity_poly.pdbx_seq_one_letter_code
_entity_poly.pdbx_strand_id
1 'polypeptide(L)'
;MQSDRLDHPQQRSDEPRSARSGAARAQRPDTHRRLAQPHRSGDPGLRPLPVLRNPCARQDAAGGSPARCRWRQRGPEGAKRVSRIVVLAAGNDARGDDGIGPSLAARLSALELPGVTVIDAFQFQVENALDLDGADAALFIDAHLSQTEEIVLAPVAPAAAVAVQSHALSPAEVLRVREQIGAALPPSWLLSVRGEDFSLGAALSAAGAQRLEAAWGALRGWLAERLSGVN
;
A
#
# COMPACT_ATOMS: atom_id res chain seq x y z
N MET A 1 61.71 27.08 17.22
CA MET A 1 61.55 28.31 18.01
C MET A 1 60.17 28.86 17.64
N GLN A 2 59.17 28.71 18.52
CA GLN A 2 58.55 29.82 19.30
C GLN A 2 57.92 30.86 18.38
N SER A 3 56.70 31.36 18.55
CA SER A 3 55.54 31.14 19.43
C SER A 3 54.46 32.07 18.81
N ASP A 4 53.15 31.93 19.05
CA ASP A 4 52.49 32.77 20.05
C ASP A 4 51.01 32.42 20.20
N ARG A 5 50.61 32.45 21.47
CA ARG A 5 49.24 32.45 22.01
C ARG A 5 48.67 33.86 22.01
N LEU A 6 47.34 33.99 21.92
CA LEU A 6 46.47 34.90 22.71
C LEU A 6 45.04 34.26 22.72
N ASP A 7 44.54 33.68 23.81
CA ASP A 7 43.67 34.24 24.90
C ASP A 7 42.37 34.93 24.38
N HIS A 8 41.17 34.30 24.49
CA HIS A 8 40.09 34.42 25.53
C HIS A 8 39.41 35.83 25.62
N PRO A 9 38.13 36.04 26.07
CA PRO A 9 37.07 35.14 26.59
C PRO A 9 35.57 35.50 26.24
N GLN A 10 34.66 34.54 26.50
CA GLN A 10 33.38 34.63 27.27
C GLN A 10 32.42 35.86 27.18
N GLN A 11 31.14 35.64 26.84
CA GLN A 11 29.99 36.32 27.47
C GLN A 11 28.75 35.41 27.62
N ARG A 12 28.28 35.30 28.88
CA ARG A 12 26.93 34.87 29.31
C ARG A 12 26.05 36.12 29.46
N SER A 13 24.74 35.99 29.27
CA SER A 13 23.64 36.74 29.92
C SER A 13 22.33 36.06 29.46
N ASP A 14 21.67 35.24 30.27
CA ASP A 14 20.68 35.56 31.34
C ASP A 14 19.24 35.82 30.84
N GLU A 15 18.34 34.99 31.38
CA GLU A 15 16.85 34.90 31.42
C GLU A 15 16.11 36.23 31.79
N PRO A 16 14.74 36.40 31.81
CA PRO A 16 13.75 35.43 32.34
C PRO A 16 12.26 35.47 31.83
N ARG A 17 11.49 34.55 32.42
CA ARG A 17 10.03 34.29 32.40
C ARG A 17 9.10 35.45 32.79
N SER A 18 7.86 35.42 32.28
CA SER A 18 6.58 35.67 33.02
C SER A 18 5.37 35.37 32.11
N ALA A 19 4.11 35.33 32.52
CA ALA A 19 3.34 34.58 33.53
C ALA A 19 1.85 35.01 33.37
N ARG A 20 0.89 34.09 33.60
CA ARG A 20 -0.54 34.34 33.99
C ARG A 20 -1.46 34.97 32.92
N SER A 21 -2.81 34.83 32.88
CA SER A 21 -3.87 34.13 33.64
C SER A 21 -5.24 34.45 32.98
N GLY A 22 -6.28 33.63 33.20
CA GLY A 22 -7.70 34.04 33.13
C GLY A 22 -8.59 33.08 32.34
N ALA A 23 -9.25 32.10 32.97
CA ALA A 23 -10.55 32.17 33.68
C ALA A 23 -11.79 32.29 32.76
N ALA A 24 -12.60 31.22 32.67
CA ALA A 24 -14.02 31.25 33.08
C ALA A 24 -14.71 29.89 32.83
N ARG A 25 -15.51 29.50 33.81
CA ARG A 25 -16.35 28.30 33.92
C ARG A 25 -17.78 28.72 33.58
N ALA A 26 -18.53 27.92 32.81
CA ALA A 26 -19.99 27.97 32.85
C ALA A 26 -20.60 26.60 32.52
N GLN A 27 -21.53 26.20 33.38
CA GLN A 27 -22.22 24.91 33.44
C GLN A 27 -23.47 24.90 32.53
N ARG A 28 -23.91 23.68 32.17
CA ARG A 28 -25.16 23.36 31.44
C ARG A 28 -26.42 23.79 32.21
N PRO A 29 -27.59 23.84 31.55
CA PRO A 29 -28.49 22.68 31.67
C PRO A 29 -29.30 22.32 30.40
N ASP A 30 -29.73 21.04 30.38
CA ASP A 30 -30.74 20.45 29.49
C ASP A 30 -32.10 21.14 29.60
N THR A 31 -32.81 21.28 28.48
CA THR A 31 -34.29 21.14 28.45
C THR A 31 -34.77 20.54 27.13
N HIS A 32 -35.64 19.53 27.27
CA HIS A 32 -36.36 18.85 26.20
C HIS A 32 -37.37 19.75 25.47
N ARG A 33 -37.74 19.30 24.25
CA ARG A 33 -39.09 19.32 23.63
C ARG A 33 -39.32 20.36 22.52
N ARG A 34 -39.16 19.94 21.26
CA ARG A 34 -40.26 19.75 20.28
C ARG A 34 -39.73 19.29 18.92
N LEU A 35 -40.48 18.36 18.33
CA LEU A 35 -40.27 17.77 17.02
C LEU A 35 -40.47 18.82 15.92
N ALA A 36 -39.46 19.02 15.08
CA ALA A 36 -39.60 19.75 13.82
C ALA A 36 -40.38 18.88 12.82
N GLN A 37 -41.50 19.40 12.32
CA GLN A 37 -42.28 18.79 11.24
C GLN A 37 -41.52 18.92 9.91
N PRO A 38 -41.53 17.91 9.01
CA PRO A 38 -40.89 18.05 7.72
C PRO A 38 -41.70 18.94 6.77
N HIS A 39 -40.99 19.83 6.09
CA HIS A 39 -41.47 20.67 5.00
C HIS A 39 -42.22 19.86 3.93
N ARG A 40 -43.50 20.19 3.69
CA ARG A 40 -44.15 19.93 2.41
C ARG A 40 -43.80 21.11 1.49
N SER A 41 -42.99 20.89 0.46
CA SER A 41 -42.92 21.80 -0.67
C SER A 41 -44.23 21.69 -1.46
N GLY A 42 -44.94 22.80 -1.62
CA GLY A 42 -46.18 22.91 -2.39
C GLY A 42 -45.91 23.15 -3.87
N ASP A 43 -45.11 22.30 -4.51
CA ASP A 43 -44.72 22.48 -5.93
C ASP A 43 -45.42 21.43 -6.81
N PRO A 44 -46.34 21.82 -7.72
CA PRO A 44 -47.13 20.90 -8.55
C PRO A 44 -46.33 20.18 -9.66
N GLY A 45 -45.03 20.46 -9.83
CA GLY A 45 -44.17 19.84 -10.84
C GLY A 45 -43.31 18.66 -10.37
N LEU A 46 -43.29 18.33 -9.07
CA LEU A 46 -42.41 17.30 -8.52
C LEU A 46 -43.19 15.99 -8.24
N ARG A 47 -42.82 14.90 -8.92
CA ARG A 47 -43.31 13.56 -8.56
C ARG A 47 -42.76 13.19 -7.18
N PRO A 48 -43.59 12.71 -6.24
CA PRO A 48 -43.08 12.24 -4.95
C PRO A 48 -42.17 11.02 -5.17
N LEU A 49 -40.93 11.08 -4.67
CA LEU A 49 -40.11 9.89 -4.52
C LEU A 49 -40.77 8.97 -3.48
N PRO A 50 -40.88 7.65 -3.73
CA PRO A 50 -41.40 6.75 -2.72
C PRO A 50 -40.44 6.75 -1.53
N VAL A 51 -40.90 7.32 -0.41
CA VAL A 51 -40.23 7.15 0.89
C VAL A 51 -40.32 5.66 1.24
N LEU A 52 -39.20 4.97 1.12
CA LEU A 52 -39.01 3.60 1.62
C LEU A 52 -39.14 3.66 3.15
N ARG A 53 -40.38 3.51 3.63
CA ARG A 53 -40.66 3.33 5.05
C ARG A 53 -40.19 1.94 5.41
N ASN A 54 -39.09 1.87 6.17
CA ASN A 54 -38.68 0.67 6.88
C ASN A 54 -39.88 0.11 7.66
N PRO A 55 -40.45 -1.05 7.27
CA PRO A 55 -41.61 -1.60 7.95
C PRO A 55 -41.11 -2.56 9.00
N CYS A 56 -40.75 -2.07 10.19
CA CYS A 56 -40.65 -2.88 11.41
C CYS A 56 -40.54 -1.99 12.65
N ALA A 57 -41.63 -1.28 12.98
CA ALA A 57 -41.84 -0.73 14.31
C ALA A 57 -43.35 -0.57 14.54
N ARG A 58 -44.06 -1.68 14.69
CA ARG A 58 -45.34 -1.73 15.39
C ARG A 58 -45.35 -2.97 16.28
N GLN A 59 -45.60 -2.74 17.56
CA GLN A 59 -46.07 -3.75 18.50
C GLN A 59 -47.48 -4.15 18.03
N ASP A 60 -47.84 -5.42 18.20
CA ASP A 60 -49.10 -6.08 17.77
C ASP A 60 -49.04 -6.94 16.49
N ALA A 61 -47.99 -7.76 16.35
CA ALA A 61 -48.04 -8.97 15.52
C ALA A 61 -48.08 -10.22 16.43
N ALA A 62 -49.16 -10.99 16.32
CA ALA A 62 -49.37 -12.25 17.03
C ALA A 62 -48.27 -13.28 16.72
N GLY A 63 -48.00 -14.16 17.68
CA GLY A 63 -46.89 -15.10 17.71
C GLY A 63 -46.70 -15.92 16.44
N GLY A 64 -45.60 -15.65 15.75
CA GLY A 64 -45.03 -16.47 14.70
C GLY A 64 -43.57 -16.07 14.58
N SER A 65 -42.65 -17.00 14.82
CA SER A 65 -41.21 -16.76 14.71
C SER A 65 -40.91 -16.17 13.32
N PRO A 66 -40.31 -14.97 13.21
CA PRO A 66 -39.95 -14.46 11.89
C PRO A 66 -38.81 -15.32 11.38
N ALA A 67 -39.11 -16.18 10.41
CA ALA A 67 -38.11 -16.81 9.59
C ALA A 67 -37.24 -15.68 9.04
N ARG A 68 -36.03 -15.56 9.58
CA ARG A 68 -35.04 -14.60 9.11
C ARG A 68 -34.86 -14.89 7.63
N CYS A 69 -35.34 -13.99 6.77
CA CYS A 69 -34.93 -13.92 5.37
C CYS A 69 -33.43 -13.63 5.37
N ARG A 70 -32.65 -14.70 5.55
CA ARG A 70 -31.22 -14.74 5.35
C ARG A 70 -31.06 -14.70 3.83
N TRP A 71 -31.13 -13.50 3.26
CA TRP A 71 -30.46 -13.21 2.00
C TRP A 71 -28.96 -13.39 2.26
N ARG A 72 -28.53 -14.66 2.39
CA ARG A 72 -27.16 -15.05 2.12
C ARG A 72 -26.93 -14.52 0.72
N GLN A 73 -25.97 -13.63 0.58
CA GLN A 73 -25.29 -13.46 -0.67
C GLN A 73 -24.62 -14.80 -0.98
N ARG A 74 -25.39 -15.73 -1.55
CA ARG A 74 -24.84 -16.84 -2.31
C ARG A 74 -24.46 -16.20 -3.64
N GLY A 75 -23.27 -15.58 -3.65
CA GLY A 75 -22.57 -15.31 -4.90
C GLY A 75 -22.47 -16.62 -5.70
N PRO A 76 -22.27 -16.56 -7.02
CA PRO A 76 -22.23 -17.75 -7.85
C PRO A 76 -21.14 -18.69 -7.33
N GLU A 77 -21.55 -19.75 -6.64
CA GLU A 77 -20.66 -20.86 -6.29
C GLU A 77 -20.26 -21.52 -7.62
N GLY A 78 -18.98 -21.41 -7.96
CA GLY A 78 -18.39 -22.16 -9.07
C GLY A 78 -17.76 -21.34 -10.19
N ALA A 79 -17.78 -20.00 -10.16
CA ALA A 79 -16.94 -19.23 -11.07
C ALA A 79 -15.49 -19.32 -10.59
N LYS A 80 -14.63 -19.99 -11.36
CA LYS A 80 -13.18 -20.08 -11.11
C LYS A 80 -12.62 -18.66 -11.03
N ARG A 81 -12.30 -18.19 -9.82
CA ARG A 81 -11.75 -16.84 -9.62
C ARG A 81 -10.37 -16.80 -10.24
N VAL A 82 -10.14 -15.86 -11.16
CA VAL A 82 -8.79 -15.59 -11.68
C VAL A 82 -7.96 -15.07 -10.53
N SER A 83 -6.82 -15.71 -10.25
CA SER A 83 -5.91 -15.25 -9.20
C SER A 83 -5.38 -13.87 -9.51
N ARG A 84 -5.39 -12.98 -8.52
CA ARG A 84 -4.83 -11.64 -8.63
C ARG A 84 -3.39 -11.64 -8.12
N ILE A 85 -2.43 -11.58 -9.03
CA ILE A 85 -1.01 -11.47 -8.75
C ILE A 85 -0.59 -10.03 -9.02
N VAL A 86 0.12 -9.41 -8.08
CA VAL A 86 0.71 -8.07 -8.27
C VAL A 86 2.22 -8.20 -8.36
N VAL A 87 2.81 -7.66 -9.42
CA VAL A 87 4.26 -7.59 -9.60
C VAL A 87 4.66 -6.13 -9.59
N LEU A 88 5.47 -5.73 -8.60
CA LEU A 88 6.02 -4.39 -8.49
C LEU A 88 7.50 -4.44 -8.82
N ALA A 89 7.92 -3.74 -9.87
CA ALA A 89 9.32 -3.62 -10.23
C ALA A 89 9.81 -2.21 -9.91
N ALA A 90 10.86 -2.13 -9.11
CA ALA A 90 11.62 -0.91 -8.89
C ALA A 90 12.86 -0.90 -9.78
N GLY A 91 13.23 0.29 -10.26
CA GLY A 91 14.50 0.51 -10.94
C GLY A 91 14.46 1.71 -11.89
N ASN A 92 15.61 2.02 -12.47
CA ASN A 92 15.76 3.13 -13.40
C ASN A 92 16.53 2.69 -14.65
N ASP A 93 15.85 2.62 -15.78
CA ASP A 93 16.41 2.22 -17.07
C ASP A 93 17.51 3.17 -17.59
N ALA A 94 17.54 4.40 -17.09
CA ALA A 94 18.61 5.35 -17.36
C ALA A 94 19.87 5.13 -16.50
N ARG A 95 19.91 4.11 -15.62
CA ARG A 95 21.01 3.88 -14.68
C ARG A 95 21.60 2.47 -14.79
N GLY A 96 22.00 2.05 -15.99
CA GLY A 96 22.69 0.78 -16.19
C GLY A 96 21.87 -0.40 -15.67
N ASP A 97 22.47 -1.20 -14.79
CA ASP A 97 21.86 -2.42 -14.22
C ASP A 97 20.70 -2.16 -13.25
N ASP A 98 20.47 -0.90 -12.84
CA ASP A 98 19.24 -0.47 -12.17
C ASP A 98 18.02 -0.65 -13.11
N GLY A 99 18.24 -0.78 -14.42
CA GLY A 99 17.22 -1.03 -15.44
C GLY A 99 16.71 -2.47 -15.51
N ILE A 100 17.24 -3.41 -14.70
CA ILE A 100 16.83 -4.82 -14.72
C ILE A 100 15.35 -4.97 -14.34
N GLY A 101 14.89 -4.31 -13.26
CA GLY A 101 13.50 -4.32 -12.82
C GLY A 101 12.53 -3.85 -13.90
N PRO A 102 12.68 -2.62 -14.43
CA PRO A 102 11.86 -2.10 -15.53
C PRO A 102 11.90 -2.99 -16.77
N SER A 103 13.05 -3.57 -17.12
CA SER A 103 13.17 -4.50 -18.24
C SER A 103 12.32 -5.77 -18.05
N LEU A 104 12.28 -6.34 -16.84
CA LEU A 104 11.41 -7.47 -16.51
C LEU A 104 9.93 -7.08 -16.53
N ALA A 105 9.59 -5.91 -15.99
CA ALA A 105 8.23 -5.39 -15.97
C ALA A 105 7.69 -5.15 -17.38
N ALA A 106 8.50 -4.56 -18.27
CA ALA A 106 8.13 -4.36 -19.67
C ALA A 106 7.86 -5.69 -20.38
N ARG A 107 8.74 -6.69 -20.20
CA ARG A 107 8.54 -8.05 -20.76
C ARG A 107 7.28 -8.70 -20.22
N LEU A 108 7.02 -8.60 -18.92
CA LEU A 108 5.85 -9.21 -18.30
C LEU A 108 4.55 -8.53 -18.75
N SER A 109 4.54 -7.20 -18.83
CA SER A 109 3.38 -6.42 -19.28
C SER A 109 3.01 -6.75 -20.72
N ALA A 110 4.00 -6.96 -21.59
CA ALA A 110 3.78 -7.34 -22.99
C ALA A 110 3.11 -8.71 -23.17
N LEU A 111 3.09 -9.58 -22.14
CA LEU A 111 2.40 -10.86 -22.19
C LEU A 111 0.90 -10.76 -21.91
N GLU A 112 0.43 -9.63 -21.38
CA GLU A 112 -0.99 -9.36 -21.06
C GLU A 112 -1.66 -10.51 -20.27
N LEU A 113 -0.93 -11.09 -19.30
CA LEU A 113 -1.39 -12.27 -18.57
C LEU A 113 -2.63 -11.95 -17.73
N PRO A 114 -3.75 -12.69 -17.91
CA PRO A 114 -4.94 -12.51 -17.09
C PRO A 114 -4.64 -12.73 -15.61
N GLY A 115 -5.07 -11.79 -14.77
CA GLY A 115 -4.86 -11.86 -13.32
C GLY A 115 -3.51 -11.34 -12.84
N VAL A 116 -2.58 -10.98 -13.74
CA VAL A 116 -1.31 -10.38 -13.36
C VAL A 116 -1.38 -8.87 -13.58
N THR A 117 -1.18 -8.10 -12.51
CA THR A 117 -1.01 -6.64 -12.57
C THR A 117 0.48 -6.34 -12.42
N VAL A 118 1.05 -5.61 -13.38
CA VAL A 118 2.45 -5.18 -13.34
C VAL A 118 2.51 -3.69 -13.06
N ILE A 119 3.35 -3.31 -12.10
CA ILE A 119 3.58 -1.92 -11.69
C ILE A 119 5.07 -1.66 -11.85
N ASP A 120 5.39 -0.77 -12.77
CA ASP A 120 6.75 -0.28 -12.98
C ASP A 120 6.93 1.06 -12.25
N ALA A 121 7.98 1.15 -11.43
CA ALA A 121 8.23 2.29 -10.57
C ALA A 121 9.74 2.58 -10.47
N PHE A 122 10.11 3.84 -10.23
CA PHE A 122 11.52 4.16 -9.94
C PHE A 122 11.96 3.65 -8.57
N GLN A 123 11.06 3.71 -7.59
CA GLN A 123 11.29 3.30 -6.21
C GLN A 123 9.95 2.84 -5.61
N PHE A 124 9.97 1.92 -4.64
CA PHE A 124 8.74 1.58 -3.92
C PHE A 124 8.34 2.72 -2.97
N GLN A 125 7.03 2.97 -2.89
CA GLN A 125 6.43 4.05 -2.13
C GLN A 125 5.30 3.54 -1.22
N VAL A 126 4.81 4.42 -0.34
CA VAL A 126 3.72 4.12 0.62
C VAL A 126 2.44 3.70 -0.12
N GLU A 127 2.16 4.32 -1.27
CA GLU A 127 0.98 4.06 -2.10
C GLU A 127 0.94 2.63 -2.61
N ASN A 128 2.10 2.00 -2.78
CA ASN A 128 2.18 0.62 -3.23
C ASN A 128 1.56 -0.37 -2.24
N ALA A 129 1.38 0.01 -0.98
CA ALA A 129 0.59 -0.79 -0.05
C ALA A 129 -0.87 -0.95 -0.52
N LEU A 130 -1.43 0.06 -1.18
CA LEU A 130 -2.81 0.02 -1.67
C LEU A 130 -2.95 -0.91 -2.88
N ASP A 131 -1.92 -0.99 -3.72
CA ASP A 131 -1.90 -1.87 -4.91
C ASP A 131 -2.03 -3.35 -4.55
N LEU A 132 -1.61 -3.73 -3.34
CA LEU A 132 -1.72 -5.09 -2.81
C LEU A 132 -3.15 -5.50 -2.45
N ASP A 133 -4.15 -4.62 -2.63
CA ASP A 133 -5.51 -4.92 -2.18
C ASP A 133 -6.19 -6.05 -2.93
N GLY A 134 -6.68 -7.04 -2.20
CA GLY A 134 -7.25 -8.26 -2.76
C GLY A 134 -6.27 -9.09 -3.61
N ALA A 135 -4.95 -8.86 -3.50
CA ALA A 135 -3.96 -9.72 -4.14
C ALA A 135 -3.93 -11.11 -3.48
N ASP A 136 -3.83 -12.15 -4.28
CA ASP A 136 -3.57 -13.53 -3.83
C ASP A 136 -2.06 -13.77 -3.62
N ALA A 137 -1.21 -13.03 -4.34
CA ALA A 137 0.24 -13.04 -4.20
C ALA A 137 0.86 -11.73 -4.68
N ALA A 138 2.01 -11.35 -4.10
CA ALA A 138 2.79 -10.20 -4.53
C ALA A 138 4.25 -10.58 -4.80
N LEU A 139 4.84 -9.99 -5.84
CA LEU A 139 6.27 -10.11 -6.14
C LEU A 139 6.87 -8.72 -6.30
N PHE A 140 7.88 -8.43 -5.51
CA PHE A 140 8.72 -7.25 -5.66
C PHE A 140 9.95 -7.63 -6.48
N ILE A 141 10.36 -6.77 -7.41
CA ILE A 141 11.56 -6.93 -8.23
C ILE A 141 12.42 -5.70 -8.01
N ASP A 142 13.69 -5.91 -7.66
CA ASP A 142 14.63 -4.82 -7.41
C ASP A 142 16.05 -5.25 -7.79
N ALA A 143 16.91 -4.29 -8.10
CA ALA A 143 18.32 -4.53 -8.40
C ALA A 143 19.21 -4.11 -7.22
N HIS A 144 20.25 -4.89 -6.91
CA HIS A 144 21.16 -4.61 -5.79
C HIS A 144 22.63 -4.61 -6.20
N LEU A 145 23.45 -3.85 -5.47
CA LEU A 145 24.91 -3.81 -5.68
C LEU A 145 25.69 -4.69 -4.69
N SER A 146 25.17 -4.88 -3.48
CA SER A 146 26.00 -5.29 -2.32
C SER A 146 25.80 -6.71 -1.82
N GLN A 147 24.77 -7.44 -2.28
CA GLN A 147 24.59 -8.84 -1.87
C GLN A 147 25.49 -9.77 -2.70
N THR A 148 25.89 -10.88 -2.10
CA THR A 148 26.82 -11.84 -2.72
C THR A 148 26.13 -12.63 -3.83
N GLU A 149 24.88 -12.98 -3.59
CA GLU A 149 24.02 -13.75 -4.49
C GLU A 149 23.68 -12.93 -5.73
N GLU A 150 23.80 -13.57 -6.89
CA GLU A 150 23.52 -12.91 -8.17
C GLU A 150 22.02 -12.73 -8.39
N ILE A 151 21.21 -13.69 -7.94
CA ILE A 151 19.76 -13.68 -8.03
C ILE A 151 19.21 -14.30 -6.76
N VAL A 152 18.32 -13.59 -6.08
CA VAL A 152 17.61 -14.07 -4.90
C VAL A 152 16.12 -14.02 -5.20
N LEU A 153 15.45 -15.16 -5.09
CA LEU A 153 13.98 -15.21 -5.08
C LEU A 153 13.55 -15.82 -3.75
N ALA A 154 13.07 -14.98 -2.84
CA ALA A 154 12.77 -15.38 -1.46
C ALA A 154 11.46 -14.77 -0.95
N PRO A 155 10.74 -15.44 -0.02
CA PRO A 155 9.62 -14.83 0.68
C PRO A 155 10.07 -13.60 1.47
N VAL A 156 9.22 -12.58 1.52
CA VAL A 156 9.47 -11.36 2.30
C VAL A 156 8.37 -11.16 3.34
N ALA A 157 8.79 -10.93 4.58
CA ALA A 157 7.92 -10.61 5.70
C ALA A 157 7.90 -9.09 5.93
N PRO A 158 6.84 -8.55 6.54
CA PRO A 158 6.79 -7.15 6.94
C PRO A 158 7.97 -6.76 7.83
N ALA A 159 8.51 -5.57 7.61
CA ALA A 159 9.53 -4.99 8.47
C ALA A 159 8.94 -4.68 9.86
N ALA A 160 9.75 -4.73 10.92
CA ALA A 160 9.28 -4.39 12.27
C ALA A 160 8.80 -2.93 12.38
N ALA A 161 9.47 -2.03 11.66
CA ALA A 161 9.15 -0.61 11.57
C ALA A 161 9.45 -0.08 10.17
N VAL A 162 8.79 1.02 9.80
CA VAL A 162 9.11 1.80 8.59
C VAL A 162 10.10 2.89 8.99
N ALA A 163 11.20 3.03 8.26
CA ALA A 163 12.14 4.12 8.50
C ALA A 163 11.48 5.47 8.18
N VAL A 164 11.48 6.38 9.16
CA VAL A 164 10.77 7.68 9.11
C VAL A 164 11.32 8.64 8.04
N GLN A 165 12.49 8.35 7.44
CA GLN A 165 13.19 9.27 6.53
C GLN A 165 13.63 8.64 5.19
N SER A 166 13.18 7.42 4.86
CA SER A 166 13.53 6.83 3.58
C SER A 166 12.58 7.33 2.49
N HIS A 167 13.12 7.95 1.44
CA HIS A 167 12.35 8.35 0.25
C HIS A 167 11.96 7.14 -0.62
N ALA A 168 12.59 5.99 -0.37
CA ALA A 168 12.29 4.71 -1.00
C ALA A 168 12.04 3.66 0.08
N LEU A 169 10.92 2.97 0.02
CA LEU A 169 10.66 1.86 0.92
C LEU A 169 11.32 0.59 0.40
N SER A 170 11.78 -0.26 1.32
CA SER A 170 12.02 -1.66 0.99
C SER A 170 10.68 -2.40 0.80
N PRO A 171 10.67 -3.55 0.09
CA PRO A 171 9.50 -4.43 0.02
C PRO A 171 8.89 -4.77 1.39
N ALA A 172 9.75 -5.03 2.38
CA ALA A 172 9.34 -5.33 3.75
C ALA A 172 8.63 -4.12 4.41
N GLU A 173 9.05 -2.89 4.11
CA GLU A 173 8.41 -1.67 4.62
C GLU A 173 7.08 -1.37 3.92
N VAL A 174 6.94 -1.65 2.62
CA VAL A 174 5.64 -1.56 1.93
C VAL A 174 4.62 -2.49 2.59
N LEU A 175 5.02 -3.73 2.90
CA LEU A 175 4.18 -4.67 3.64
C LEU A 175 3.88 -4.17 5.06
N ARG A 176 4.83 -3.50 5.72
CA ARG A 176 4.59 -2.92 7.04
C ARG A 176 3.55 -1.79 6.99
N VAL A 177 3.62 -0.91 5.99
CA VAL A 177 2.58 0.11 5.74
C VAL A 177 1.21 -0.53 5.53
N ARG A 178 1.16 -1.61 4.74
CA ARG A 178 -0.08 -2.38 4.49
C ARG A 178 -0.71 -2.92 5.77
N GLU A 179 0.08 -3.42 6.70
CA GLU A 179 -0.42 -3.84 8.02
C GLU A 179 -0.95 -2.66 8.84
N GLN A 180 -0.25 -1.52 8.82
CA GLN A 180 -0.62 -0.35 9.62
C GLN A 180 -1.98 0.23 9.22
N ILE A 181 -2.39 0.08 7.97
CA ILE A 181 -3.72 0.47 7.49
C ILE A 181 -4.80 -0.61 7.75
N GLY A 182 -4.48 -1.66 8.51
CA GLY A 182 -5.43 -2.68 8.96
C GLY A 182 -5.83 -3.70 7.89
N ALA A 183 -5.04 -3.83 6.82
CA ALA A 183 -5.37 -4.66 5.68
C ALA A 183 -4.63 -6.01 5.71
N ALA A 184 -5.24 -7.05 5.13
CA ALA A 184 -4.59 -8.34 4.98
C ALA A 184 -3.37 -8.24 4.05
N LEU A 185 -2.36 -9.05 4.36
CA LEU A 185 -1.14 -9.17 3.56
C LEU A 185 -1.24 -10.36 2.60
N PRO A 186 -0.97 -10.16 1.31
CA PRO A 186 -0.72 -11.29 0.43
C PRO A 186 0.61 -11.96 0.82
N PRO A 187 0.75 -13.29 0.62
CA PRO A 187 2.06 -13.92 0.50
C PRO A 187 2.91 -13.14 -0.50
N SER A 188 4.11 -12.77 -0.08
CA SER A 188 4.95 -11.82 -0.80
C SER A 188 6.36 -12.34 -0.98
N TRP A 189 6.99 -12.01 -2.10
CA TRP A 189 8.34 -12.42 -2.45
C TRP A 189 9.15 -11.25 -2.97
N LEU A 190 10.47 -11.34 -2.86
CA LEU A 190 11.43 -10.44 -3.51
C LEU A 190 12.26 -11.24 -4.51
N LEU A 191 12.27 -10.79 -5.77
CA LEU A 191 13.25 -11.13 -6.78
C LEU A 191 14.32 -10.02 -6.82
N SER A 192 15.43 -10.23 -6.11
CA SER A 192 16.56 -9.31 -6.06
C SER A 192 17.61 -9.74 -7.08
N VAL A 193 18.03 -8.85 -7.97
CA VAL A 193 19.01 -9.16 -9.02
C VAL A 193 20.26 -8.31 -8.85
N ARG A 194 21.44 -8.95 -8.84
CA ARG A 194 22.70 -8.24 -8.69
C ARG A 194 23.04 -7.47 -9.96
N GLY A 195 23.29 -6.18 -9.82
CA GLY A 195 23.93 -5.37 -10.85
C GLY A 195 25.37 -5.02 -10.52
N GLU A 196 26.06 -4.46 -11.50
CA GLU A 196 27.47 -4.08 -11.42
C GLU A 196 27.67 -2.57 -11.57
N ASP A 197 26.89 -1.94 -12.45
CA ASP A 197 27.02 -0.51 -12.73
C ASP A 197 25.66 0.19 -12.76
N PHE A 198 25.48 1.17 -11.87
CA PHE A 198 24.27 1.99 -11.74
C PHE A 198 24.50 3.44 -12.20
N SER A 199 25.49 3.64 -13.07
CA SER A 199 25.86 4.95 -13.62
C SER A 199 24.77 5.51 -14.54
N LEU A 200 24.50 6.81 -14.43
CA LEU A 200 23.52 7.49 -15.26
C LEU A 200 23.95 7.48 -16.74
N GLY A 201 23.04 7.14 -17.64
CA GLY A 201 23.24 7.02 -19.08
C GLY A 201 23.90 5.73 -19.53
N ALA A 202 24.30 4.85 -18.59
CA ALA A 202 24.80 3.53 -18.94
C ALA A 202 23.64 2.62 -19.40
N ALA A 203 23.92 1.75 -20.37
CA ALA A 203 23.08 0.61 -20.68
C ALA A 203 23.33 -0.54 -19.69
N LEU A 204 22.50 -1.58 -19.72
CA LEU A 204 22.76 -2.82 -18.99
C LEU A 204 24.16 -3.34 -19.30
N SER A 205 24.90 -3.72 -18.26
CA SER A 205 26.19 -4.37 -18.41
C SER A 205 26.02 -5.76 -19.06
N ALA A 206 27.11 -6.33 -19.60
CA ALA A 206 27.04 -7.67 -20.18
C ALA A 206 26.65 -8.73 -19.13
N ALA A 207 27.04 -8.54 -17.88
CA ALA A 207 26.64 -9.41 -16.77
C ALA A 207 25.20 -9.13 -16.32
N GLY A 208 24.79 -7.87 -16.25
CA GLY A 208 23.40 -7.46 -15.97
C GLY A 208 22.41 -8.02 -16.99
N ALA A 209 22.75 -8.01 -18.27
CA ALA A 209 21.95 -8.63 -19.33
C ALA A 209 21.83 -10.16 -19.17
N GLN A 210 22.91 -10.85 -18.76
CA GLN A 210 22.85 -12.30 -18.47
C GLN A 210 21.97 -12.59 -17.25
N ARG A 211 22.12 -11.81 -16.18
CA ARG A 211 21.31 -11.94 -14.96
C ARG A 211 19.84 -11.59 -15.21
N LEU A 212 19.56 -10.63 -16.10
CA LEU A 212 18.21 -10.34 -16.57
C LEU A 212 17.54 -11.57 -17.18
N GLU A 213 18.22 -12.31 -18.05
CA GLU A 213 17.65 -13.54 -18.65
C GLU A 213 17.43 -14.65 -17.61
N ALA A 214 18.37 -14.83 -16.68
CA ALA A 214 18.21 -15.81 -15.61
C ALA A 214 17.07 -15.42 -14.66
N ALA A 215 16.94 -14.14 -14.31
CA ALA A 215 15.85 -13.60 -13.50
C ALA A 215 14.50 -13.72 -14.23
N TRP A 216 14.48 -13.53 -15.56
CA TRP A 216 13.29 -13.78 -16.38
C TRP A 216 12.84 -15.24 -16.32
N GLY A 217 13.78 -16.19 -16.37
CA GLY A 217 13.51 -17.61 -16.15
C GLY A 217 12.89 -17.89 -14.78
N ALA A 218 13.47 -17.34 -13.71
CA ALA A 218 12.98 -17.49 -12.34
C ALA A 218 11.58 -16.89 -12.16
N LEU A 219 11.35 -15.68 -12.67
CA LEU A 219 10.06 -14.99 -12.66
C LEU A 219 8.97 -15.83 -13.34
N ARG A 220 9.26 -16.38 -14.53
CA ARG A 220 8.32 -17.23 -15.26
C ARG A 220 7.99 -18.52 -14.51
N GLY A 221 8.99 -19.15 -13.88
CA GLY A 221 8.76 -20.34 -13.03
C GLY A 221 7.83 -20.01 -11.86
N TRP A 222 8.11 -18.92 -11.15
CA TRP A 222 7.31 -18.46 -10.01
C TRP A 222 5.86 -18.13 -10.39
N LEU A 223 5.66 -17.50 -11.55
CA LEU A 223 4.33 -17.20 -12.11
C LEU A 223 3.59 -18.47 -12.50
N ALA A 224 4.26 -19.41 -13.19
CA ALA A 224 3.64 -20.65 -13.64
C ALA A 224 3.08 -21.47 -12.46
N GLU A 225 3.82 -21.58 -11.36
CA GLU A 225 3.38 -22.26 -10.14
C GLU A 225 2.08 -21.67 -9.58
N ARG A 226 1.99 -20.33 -9.54
CA ARG A 226 0.85 -19.60 -8.95
C ARG A 226 -0.37 -19.54 -9.85
N LEU A 227 -0.17 -19.44 -11.16
CA LEU A 227 -1.24 -19.49 -12.14
C LEU A 227 -1.79 -20.91 -12.31
N SER A 228 -0.97 -21.95 -12.10
CA SER A 228 -1.38 -23.36 -12.19
C SER A 228 -2.09 -23.88 -10.93
N GLY A 229 -1.77 -23.33 -9.75
CA GLY A 229 -2.35 -23.73 -8.46
C GLY A 229 -3.82 -23.35 -8.24
N VAL A 230 -4.49 -22.78 -9.24
CA VAL A 230 -5.87 -22.26 -9.17
C VAL A 230 -6.89 -23.31 -9.63
N ASN A 231 -6.61 -24.61 -9.54
CA ASN A 231 -7.51 -25.66 -10.06
C ASN A 231 -8.42 -26.27 -8.98
#